data_AF-A0A6I4MA54-F1
#
_entry.id   AF-A0A6I4MA54-F1
#
_cell.length_a   1.000
_cell.length_b   1.000
_cell.length_c   1.000
_cell.angle_alpha   90.00
_cell.angle_beta   90.00
_cell.angle_gamma   90.00
#
_symmetry.space_group_name_H-M   'P 1'
#
loop_
_entity.id
_entity.type
_entity.pdbx_description
1 polymer ?
#
loop_
_entity_poly.entity_id
_entity_poly.type
_entity_poly.pdbx_seq_one_letter_code
_entity_poly.pdbx_strand_id
1 'polypeptide(L)'
;MVNAPDDGVLAWAGSAVGAERAARVVRRLAGGSHADTHLLETGAGRAVLRRFPVGDGAAANEARTLTALDGLDGLAPRLLAADPDGARTGRPATLINVLPGRPDILHADPGAAAARLGRALARLHAVPTGALTGFPAGTISRWTSWCSGCASTGRRTHAEDREPSGAACYLRPSRLRRQSRPSSTKCGCSSGTVSLPARPSSAASRRDRRSR
;
A
#
# COMPACT_ATOMS: atom_id res chain seq x y z
N MET A 1 14.07 -17.19 10.11
CA MET A 1 15.52 -16.96 9.92
C MET A 1 15.66 -16.04 8.72
N VAL A 2 16.22 -14.85 8.92
CA VAL A 2 16.39 -13.84 7.86
C VAL A 2 17.63 -14.23 7.07
N ASN A 3 17.50 -14.47 5.77
CA ASN A 3 18.67 -14.78 4.94
C ASN A 3 19.32 -13.47 4.49
N ALA A 4 20.59 -13.29 4.83
CA ALA A 4 21.45 -12.29 4.20
C ALA A 4 21.65 -12.64 2.72
N PRO A 5 21.94 -11.68 1.84
CA PRO A 5 22.37 -11.98 0.47
C PRO A 5 23.74 -12.65 0.48
N ASP A 6 23.89 -13.72 -0.30
CA ASP A 6 25.16 -14.37 -0.56
C ASP A 6 26.03 -13.55 -1.54
N ASP A 7 27.28 -13.96 -1.70
CA ASP A 7 28.26 -13.27 -2.53
C ASP A 7 27.86 -13.23 -4.01
N GLY A 8 27.14 -14.23 -4.51
CA GLY A 8 26.65 -14.26 -5.89
C GLY A 8 25.63 -13.15 -6.14
N VAL A 9 24.69 -12.96 -5.21
CA VAL A 9 23.72 -11.87 -5.24
C VAL A 9 24.40 -10.50 -5.13
N LEU A 10 25.43 -10.38 -4.29
CA LEU A 10 26.17 -9.13 -4.13
C LEU A 10 27.01 -8.78 -5.36
N ALA A 11 27.62 -9.77 -6.00
CA ALA A 11 28.31 -9.61 -7.27
C ALA A 11 27.33 -9.18 -8.37
N TRP A 12 26.18 -9.85 -8.48
CA TRP A 12 25.11 -9.47 -9.39
C TRP A 12 24.69 -8.00 -9.22
N ALA A 13 24.47 -7.55 -7.98
CA ALA A 13 24.06 -6.18 -7.70
C ALA A 13 25.14 -5.15 -8.05
N GLY A 14 26.43 -5.48 -7.85
CA GLY A 14 27.55 -4.64 -8.26
C GLY A 14 27.64 -4.51 -9.79
N SER A 15 27.64 -5.65 -10.50
CA SER A 15 27.73 -5.66 -11.95
C SER A 15 26.52 -5.00 -12.63
N ALA A 16 25.33 -5.11 -12.03
CA ALA A 16 24.10 -4.48 -12.53
C ALA A 16 24.20 -2.95 -12.64
N VAL A 17 25.07 -2.32 -11.84
CA VAL A 17 25.32 -0.87 -11.87
C VAL A 17 26.67 -0.52 -12.50
N GLY A 18 27.29 -1.47 -13.21
CA GLY A 18 28.59 -1.28 -13.88
C GLY A 18 29.79 -1.22 -12.93
N ALA A 19 29.67 -1.69 -11.69
CA ALA A 19 30.79 -1.74 -10.76
C ALA A 19 31.62 -3.02 -10.95
N GLU A 20 32.95 -2.88 -10.90
CA GLU A 20 33.88 -4.03 -10.93
C GLU A 20 33.86 -4.83 -9.63
N ARG A 21 33.55 -4.18 -8.51
CA ARG A 21 33.48 -4.80 -7.19
C ARG A 21 32.06 -5.20 -6.85
N ALA A 22 31.92 -6.31 -6.12
CA ALA A 22 30.66 -6.74 -5.54
C ALA A 22 30.09 -5.68 -4.58
N ALA A 23 28.77 -5.62 -4.48
CA ALA A 23 28.09 -4.76 -3.53
C ALA A 23 28.35 -5.20 -2.08
N ARG A 24 28.24 -4.27 -1.13
CA ARG A 24 28.29 -4.57 0.31
C ARG A 24 26.93 -4.35 0.94
N VAL A 25 26.49 -5.26 1.81
CA VAL A 25 25.32 -5.00 2.66
C VAL A 25 25.65 -3.91 3.66
N VAL A 26 24.87 -2.83 3.66
CA VAL A 26 24.95 -1.77 4.68
C VAL A 26 24.11 -2.16 5.88
N ARG A 27 22.84 -2.48 5.62
CA ARG A 27 21.88 -2.92 6.65
C ARG A 27 20.66 -3.55 6.01
N ARG A 28 19.94 -4.35 6.79
CA ARG A 28 18.57 -4.74 6.47
C ARG A 28 17.60 -3.57 6.67
N LEU A 29 16.61 -3.46 5.79
CA LEU A 29 15.48 -2.57 5.96
C LEU A 29 14.30 -3.37 6.52
N ALA A 30 13.75 -2.91 7.65
CA ALA A 30 12.55 -3.47 8.24
C ALA A 30 11.29 -2.92 7.54
N GLY A 31 10.14 -3.57 7.77
CA GLY A 31 8.83 -3.09 7.30
C GLY A 31 8.29 -3.79 6.05
N GLY A 32 9.06 -4.67 5.41
CA GLY A 32 8.55 -5.56 4.35
C GLY A 32 8.05 -6.88 4.93
N SER A 33 6.77 -7.20 4.76
CA SER A 33 6.19 -8.51 5.13
C SER A 33 6.39 -9.58 4.06
N HIS A 34 6.69 -9.16 2.83
CA HIS A 34 6.65 -10.01 1.65
C HIS A 34 8.01 -10.21 0.96
N ALA A 35 9.01 -9.38 1.27
CA ALA A 35 10.34 -9.45 0.68
C ALA A 35 11.43 -9.14 1.71
N ASP A 36 12.55 -9.86 1.61
CA ASP A 36 13.77 -9.51 2.33
C ASP A 36 14.40 -8.29 1.66
N THR A 37 14.43 -7.17 2.39
CA THR A 37 14.88 -5.88 1.84
C THR A 37 16.19 -5.45 2.48
N HIS A 38 17.19 -5.13 1.66
CA HIS A 38 18.53 -4.73 2.10
C HIS A 38 18.96 -3.42 1.43
N LEU A 39 19.57 -2.54 2.21
CA LEU A 39 20.32 -1.41 1.69
C LEU A 39 21.73 -1.90 1.36
N LEU A 40 22.13 -1.69 0.11
CA LEU A 40 23.45 -2.03 -0.41
C LEU A 40 24.25 -0.76 -0.69
N GLU A 41 25.57 -0.89 -0.57
CA GLU A 41 26.55 0.05 -1.08
C GLU A 41 27.25 -0.59 -2.28
N THR A 42 27.27 0.11 -3.40
CA THR A 42 27.84 -0.32 -4.68
C THR A 42 28.89 0.70 -5.14
N GLY A 43 29.66 0.37 -6.18
CA GLY A 43 30.58 1.34 -6.80
C GLY A 43 29.89 2.59 -7.37
N ALA A 44 28.61 2.50 -7.71
CA ALA A 44 27.80 3.60 -8.24
C ALA A 44 26.97 4.33 -7.18
N GLY A 45 27.12 3.99 -5.89
CA GLY A 45 26.37 4.55 -4.77
C GLY A 45 25.44 3.55 -4.10
N ARG A 46 24.39 4.04 -3.43
CA ARG A 46 23.47 3.20 -2.64
C ARG A 46 22.31 2.67 -3.48
N ALA A 47 21.96 1.41 -3.26
CA ALA A 47 20.84 0.73 -3.90
C ALA A 47 20.04 -0.09 -2.87
N VAL A 48 18.77 -0.38 -3.17
CA VAL A 48 17.94 -1.26 -2.39
C VAL A 48 17.74 -2.57 -3.15
N LEU A 49 18.12 -3.67 -2.52
CA LEU A 49 17.86 -5.02 -2.98
C LEU A 49 16.60 -5.55 -2.30
N ARG A 50 15.64 -6.04 -3.09
CA ARG A 50 14.47 -6.77 -2.61
C ARG A 50 14.53 -8.21 -3.14
N ARG A 51 14.36 -9.19 -2.26
CA ARG A 51 14.31 -10.61 -2.61
C ARG A 51 13.00 -11.23 -2.15
N PHE A 52 12.31 -11.87 -3.07
CA PHE A 52 10.97 -12.42 -2.86
C PHE A 52 11.02 -13.93 -2.65
N PRO A 53 9.94 -14.56 -2.16
CA PRO A 53 9.81 -16.02 -2.15
C PRO A 53 9.94 -16.62 -3.57
N VAL A 54 10.38 -17.88 -3.65
CA VAL A 54 10.44 -18.61 -4.94
C VAL A 54 9.01 -18.84 -5.45
N GLY A 55 8.81 -18.72 -6.77
CA GLY A 55 7.50 -18.86 -7.41
C GLY A 55 6.60 -17.61 -7.29
N ASP A 56 7.12 -16.52 -6.71
CA ASP A 56 6.38 -15.28 -6.55
C ASP A 56 6.52 -14.37 -7.77
N GLY A 57 5.39 -13.94 -8.35
CA GLY A 57 5.35 -13.01 -9.47
C GLY A 57 5.64 -11.55 -9.09
N ALA A 58 5.84 -11.24 -7.81
CA ALA A 58 6.04 -9.88 -7.31
C ALA A 58 7.28 -9.20 -7.91
N ALA A 59 8.38 -9.92 -8.14
CA ALA A 59 9.58 -9.35 -8.75
C ALA A 59 9.33 -8.90 -10.20
N ALA A 60 8.65 -9.75 -11.00
CA ALA A 60 8.26 -9.42 -12.37
C ALA A 60 7.28 -8.24 -12.42
N ASN A 61 6.28 -8.24 -11.54
CA ASN A 61 5.30 -7.17 -11.44
C ASN A 61 5.95 -5.84 -11.02
N GLU A 62 6.82 -5.86 -10.01
CA GLU A 62 7.54 -4.67 -9.58
C GLU A 62 8.45 -4.14 -10.69
N ALA A 63 9.23 -5.00 -11.35
CA ALA A 63 10.09 -4.59 -12.45
C ALA A 63 9.30 -3.89 -13.56
N ARG A 64 8.17 -4.47 -13.99
CA ARG A 64 7.28 -3.83 -14.96
C ARG A 64 6.76 -2.48 -14.46
N THR A 65 6.32 -2.40 -13.21
CA THR A 65 5.74 -1.17 -12.65
C THR A 65 6.77 -0.07 -12.60
N LEU A 66 7.97 -0.34 -12.09
CA LEU A 66 9.01 0.66 -11.96
C LEU A 66 9.56 1.11 -13.32
N THR A 67 9.58 0.23 -14.33
CA THR A 67 9.88 0.63 -15.71
C THR A 67 8.79 1.56 -16.27
N ALA A 68 7.51 1.27 -16.03
CA ALA A 68 6.40 2.11 -16.50
C ALA A 68 6.34 3.48 -15.80
N LEU A 69 6.82 3.55 -14.55
CA LEU A 69 6.89 4.78 -13.75
C LEU A 69 8.21 5.54 -13.94
N ASP A 70 9.12 5.04 -14.78
CA ASP A 70 10.36 5.75 -15.08
C ASP A 70 10.02 7.10 -15.74
N GLY A 71 10.70 8.17 -15.30
CA GLY A 71 10.38 9.54 -15.73
C GLY A 71 9.36 10.29 -14.88
N LEU A 72 8.86 9.75 -13.76
CA LEU A 72 8.06 10.52 -12.79
C LEU A 72 8.90 11.47 -11.89
N ASP A 73 10.00 12.03 -12.40
CA ASP A 73 10.90 12.99 -11.73
C ASP A 73 11.25 12.63 -10.27
N GLY A 74 11.55 11.36 -10.01
CA GLY A 74 11.94 10.91 -8.67
C GLY A 74 10.79 10.79 -7.67
N LEU A 75 9.54 10.70 -8.13
CA LEU A 75 8.40 10.29 -7.28
C LEU A 75 8.39 8.78 -7.01
N ALA A 76 9.03 7.99 -7.88
CA ALA A 76 9.16 6.55 -7.74
C ALA A 76 10.64 6.14 -7.77
N PRO A 77 11.01 5.03 -7.12
CA PRO A 77 12.32 4.42 -7.32
C PRO A 77 12.50 4.03 -8.79
N ARG A 78 13.72 4.19 -9.30
CA ARG A 78 14.14 3.69 -10.60
C ARG A 78 14.63 2.25 -10.46
N LEU A 79 14.19 1.39 -11.37
CA LEU A 79 14.72 0.04 -11.51
C LEU A 79 16.16 0.09 -12.05
N LEU A 80 17.08 -0.55 -11.35
CA LEU A 80 18.47 -0.71 -11.77
C LEU A 80 18.69 -2.07 -12.41
N ALA A 81 18.09 -3.12 -11.85
CA ALA A 81 18.10 -4.47 -12.40
C ALA A 81 16.96 -5.31 -11.82
N ALA A 82 16.61 -6.38 -12.53
CA ALA A 82 15.69 -7.39 -12.08
C ALA A 82 16.20 -8.79 -12.44
N ASP A 83 15.91 -9.76 -11.58
CA ASP A 83 16.02 -11.19 -11.84
C ASP A 83 14.69 -11.83 -11.43
N PRO A 84 13.65 -11.76 -12.29
CA PRO A 84 12.29 -12.10 -11.91
C PRO A 84 12.11 -13.58 -11.57
N ASP A 85 12.92 -14.45 -12.18
CA ASP A 85 12.85 -15.90 -11.99
C ASP A 85 13.87 -16.39 -10.95
N GLY A 86 14.79 -15.51 -10.53
CA GLY A 86 15.87 -15.85 -9.60
C GLY A 86 16.96 -16.71 -10.23
N ALA A 87 17.11 -16.70 -11.56
CA ALA A 87 18.07 -17.54 -12.27
C ALA A 87 19.53 -17.21 -11.91
N ARG A 88 19.80 -15.97 -11.50
CA ARG A 88 21.12 -15.45 -11.11
C ARG A 88 21.24 -15.28 -9.60
N THR A 89 20.13 -14.98 -8.91
CA THR A 89 20.10 -14.64 -7.48
C THR A 89 19.53 -15.74 -6.59
N GLY A 90 19.17 -16.90 -7.15
CA GLY A 90 18.57 -18.05 -6.47
C GLY A 90 17.13 -17.84 -5.98
N ARG A 91 16.65 -16.59 -5.99
CA ARG A 91 15.30 -16.15 -5.63
C ARG A 91 14.94 -14.95 -6.50
N PRO A 92 13.65 -14.75 -6.85
CA PRO A 92 13.21 -13.55 -7.55
C PRO A 92 13.68 -12.29 -6.84
N ALA A 93 14.27 -11.35 -7.59
CA ALA A 93 14.89 -10.16 -7.02
C ALA A 93 14.73 -8.91 -7.89
N THR A 94 14.70 -7.75 -7.22
CA THR A 94 14.78 -6.42 -7.84
C THR A 94 15.85 -5.60 -7.15
N LEU A 95 16.54 -4.77 -7.93
CA LEU A 95 17.50 -3.79 -7.47
C LEU A 95 17.02 -2.41 -7.92
N ILE A 96 16.85 -1.49 -6.97
CA ILE A 96 16.31 -0.15 -7.23
C ILE A 96 17.23 0.91 -6.61
N ASN A 97 17.16 2.14 -7.09
CA ASN A 97 17.85 3.25 -6.43
C ASN A 97 17.23 3.54 -5.05
N VAL A 98 17.99 4.22 -4.20
CA VAL A 98 17.41 4.79 -2.97
C VAL A 98 16.63 6.04 -3.33
N LEU A 99 15.34 6.05 -3.00
CA LEU A 99 14.52 7.26 -3.09
C LEU A 99 14.90 8.22 -1.95
N PRO A 100 15.38 9.43 -2.23
CA PRO A 100 15.70 10.40 -1.19
C PRO A 100 14.43 10.84 -0.47
N GLY A 101 14.51 10.96 0.85
CA GLY A 101 13.40 11.44 1.66
C GLY A 101 13.41 10.85 3.06
N ARG A 102 12.47 11.31 3.87
CA ARG A 102 12.22 10.79 5.21
C ARG A 102 10.75 10.37 5.29
N PRO A 103 10.45 9.14 5.75
CA PRO A 103 9.08 8.78 6.06
C PRO A 103 8.52 9.75 7.10
N ASP A 104 7.44 10.44 6.73
CA ASP A 104 6.72 11.34 7.60
C ASP A 104 5.25 10.92 7.60
N ILE A 105 4.85 10.27 8.70
CA ILE A 105 3.47 9.80 8.91
C ILE A 105 2.69 10.84 9.72
N LEU A 106 3.40 11.69 10.49
CA LEU A 106 2.83 12.66 11.41
C LEU A 106 3.12 14.07 10.90
N HIS A 107 2.42 14.44 9.84
CA HIS A 107 2.59 15.76 9.23
C HIS A 107 2.19 16.87 10.19
N ALA A 108 3.09 17.85 10.37
CA ALA A 108 2.80 19.05 11.16
C ALA A 108 1.68 19.91 10.54
N ASP A 109 1.55 19.89 9.21
CA ASP A 109 0.43 20.47 8.47
C ASP A 109 -0.21 19.40 7.57
N PRO A 110 -1.29 18.75 8.03
CA PRO A 110 -2.01 17.74 7.27
C PRO A 110 -2.62 18.27 5.96
N GLY A 111 -3.02 19.55 5.92
CA GLY A 111 -3.65 20.15 4.74
C GLY A 111 -2.66 20.32 3.59
N ALA A 112 -1.49 20.89 3.89
CA ALA A 112 -0.41 21.00 2.92
C ALA A 112 0.10 19.62 2.46
N ALA A 113 0.17 18.65 3.38
CA ALA A 113 0.55 17.28 3.04
C ALA A 113 -0.46 16.62 2.08
N ALA A 114 -1.76 16.74 2.36
CA ALA A 114 -2.82 16.23 1.50
C ALA A 114 -2.77 16.86 0.10
N ALA A 115 -2.53 18.18 0.00
CA ALA A 115 -2.40 18.86 -1.28
C ALA A 115 -1.19 18.35 -2.10
N ARG A 116 -0.04 18.09 -1.45
CA ARG A 116 1.14 17.50 -2.12
C ARG A 116 0.85 16.07 -2.60
N LEU A 117 0.21 15.26 -1.76
CA LEU A 117 -0.18 13.90 -2.11
C LEU A 117 -1.15 13.90 -3.31
N GLY A 118 -2.15 14.78 -3.30
CA GLY A 118 -3.11 14.93 -4.42
C GLY A 118 -2.41 15.25 -5.74
N ARG A 119 -1.41 16.16 -5.74
CA ARG A 119 -0.60 16.44 -6.93
C ARG A 119 0.23 15.24 -7.39
N ALA A 120 0.84 14.50 -6.46
CA ALA A 120 1.61 13.30 -6.79
C ALA A 120 0.72 12.21 -7.41
N LEU A 121 -0.48 11.98 -6.85
CA LEU A 121 -1.45 11.02 -7.38
C LEU A 121 -1.99 11.44 -8.75
N ALA A 122 -2.25 12.73 -8.96
CA ALA A 122 -2.65 13.24 -10.27
C ALA A 122 -1.58 12.95 -11.35
N ARG A 123 -0.30 13.11 -11.01
CA ARG A 123 0.82 12.77 -11.91
C ARG A 123 0.90 11.27 -12.18
N LEU A 124 0.72 10.44 -11.16
CA LEU A 124 0.70 8.98 -11.31
C LEU A 124 -0.44 8.52 -12.23
N HIS A 125 -1.63 9.09 -12.08
CA HIS A 125 -2.78 8.78 -12.94
C HIS A 125 -2.67 9.34 -14.36
N ALA A 126 -1.74 10.27 -14.61
CA ALA A 126 -1.47 10.80 -15.94
C ALA A 126 -0.46 9.96 -16.73
N VAL A 127 0.14 8.92 -16.13
CA VAL A 127 1.04 8.00 -16.85
C VAL A 127 0.25 7.31 -17.98
N PRO A 128 0.73 7.36 -19.23
CA PRO A 128 0.01 6.77 -20.36
C PRO A 128 -0.26 5.28 -20.14
N THR A 129 -1.50 4.85 -20.37
CA THR A 129 -1.91 3.44 -20.20
C THR A 129 -1.17 2.48 -21.14
N GLY A 130 -0.63 3.00 -22.25
CA GLY A 130 0.27 2.25 -23.13
C GLY A 130 1.56 1.79 -22.42
N ALA A 131 2.05 2.53 -21.43
CA ALA A 131 3.17 2.10 -20.57
C ALA A 131 2.75 1.01 -19.57
N LEU A 132 1.44 0.79 -19.41
CA LEU A 132 0.83 -0.19 -18.48
C LEU A 132 0.25 -1.40 -19.23
N THR A 133 0.65 -1.65 -20.48
CA THR A 133 0.25 -2.87 -21.19
C THR A 133 0.83 -4.10 -20.50
N GLY A 134 0.00 -5.13 -20.25
CA GLY A 134 0.43 -6.38 -19.62
C GLY A 134 0.31 -6.43 -18.10
N PHE A 135 -0.18 -5.35 -17.45
CA PHE A 135 -0.70 -5.46 -16.09
C PHE A 135 -2.08 -6.11 -16.12
N PRO A 136 -2.36 -7.10 -15.23
CA PRO A 136 -3.71 -7.61 -15.09
C PRO A 136 -4.64 -6.46 -14.67
N ALA A 137 -5.74 -6.26 -15.39
CA ALA A 137 -6.77 -5.24 -15.08
C ALA A 137 -7.44 -5.45 -13.70
N GLY A 138 -7.10 -6.53 -13.00
CA GLY A 138 -7.75 -6.97 -11.78
C GLY A 138 -7.21 -6.33 -10.51
N THR A 139 -7.58 -5.06 -10.23
CA THR A 139 -7.95 -4.61 -8.86
C THR A 139 -8.80 -3.32 -8.87
N ILE A 140 -9.66 -3.09 -9.87
CA ILE A 140 -10.58 -1.92 -9.84
C ILE A 140 -11.97 -2.29 -9.26
N SER A 141 -12.32 -3.58 -9.23
CA SER A 141 -13.66 -4.05 -8.80
C SER A 141 -13.98 -3.91 -7.30
N ARG A 142 -13.03 -3.50 -6.44
CA ARG A 142 -13.31 -3.21 -5.02
C ARG A 142 -13.52 -1.73 -4.72
N TRP A 143 -13.15 -0.83 -5.62
CA TRP A 143 -13.24 0.61 -5.40
C TRP A 143 -14.57 1.21 -5.90
N THR A 144 -15.19 0.62 -6.93
CA THR A 144 -16.49 1.10 -7.43
C THR A 144 -17.63 0.89 -6.42
N SER A 145 -17.54 -0.10 -5.53
CA SER A 145 -18.52 -0.26 -4.45
C SER A 145 -18.43 0.80 -3.36
N TRP A 146 -17.31 1.52 -3.25
CA TRP A 146 -17.15 2.61 -2.29
C TRP A 146 -17.70 3.94 -2.84
N CYS A 147 -17.53 4.21 -4.13
CA CYS A 147 -18.12 5.39 -4.78
C CYS A 147 -19.65 5.30 -4.91
N SER A 148 -20.22 4.11 -5.09
CA SER A 148 -21.69 3.94 -5.19
C SER A 148 -22.44 4.23 -3.88
N GLY A 149 -21.74 4.28 -2.74
CA GLY A 149 -22.33 4.65 -1.45
C GLY A 149 -22.53 6.16 -1.24
N CYS A 150 -21.80 7.01 -1.97
CA CYS A 150 -21.95 8.46 -1.88
C CYS A 150 -22.95 9.04 -2.89
N ALA A 151 -23.31 8.29 -3.93
CA ALA A 151 -24.20 8.76 -4.99
C ALA A 151 -25.71 8.58 -4.70
N SER A 152 -26.10 7.82 -3.68
CA SER A 152 -27.51 7.45 -3.45
C SER A 152 -28.26 8.27 -2.39
N THR A 153 -27.60 9.26 -1.75
CA THR A 153 -28.29 10.23 -0.87
C THR A 153 -28.48 11.60 -1.55
N GLY A 154 -28.63 11.61 -2.88
CA GLY A 154 -29.16 12.75 -3.64
C GLY A 154 -30.65 12.55 -3.86
N ARG A 155 -31.46 12.94 -2.88
CA ARG A 155 -32.92 12.91 -2.96
C ARG A 155 -33.36 13.77 -4.17
N ARG A 156 -34.05 13.13 -5.12
CA ARG A 156 -34.77 13.79 -6.22
C ARG A 156 -35.80 14.76 -5.62
N THR A 157 -35.61 16.06 -5.81
CA THR A 157 -36.71 17.03 -5.89
C THR A 157 -36.64 17.68 -7.26
N HIS A 158 -37.73 17.52 -8.00
CA HIS A 158 -38.03 18.20 -9.26
C HIS A 158 -37.67 19.69 -9.14
N ALA A 159 -36.80 20.19 -10.03
CA ALA A 159 -37.15 20.91 -11.25
C ALA A 159 -37.99 22.16 -10.97
N GLU A 160 -37.33 23.32 -10.94
CA GLU A 160 -37.77 24.53 -11.64
C GLU A 160 -36.64 25.57 -11.69
N ASP A 161 -36.67 26.35 -12.76
CA ASP A 161 -35.63 27.20 -13.33
C ASP A 161 -35.20 28.42 -12.47
N ARG A 162 -33.89 28.71 -12.46
CA ARG A 162 -33.31 30.05 -12.75
C ARG A 162 -31.77 30.11 -12.55
N GLU A 163 -31.15 30.93 -13.38
CA GLU A 163 -29.72 31.24 -13.55
C GLU A 163 -28.92 31.63 -12.28
N PRO A 164 -27.57 31.55 -12.33
CA PRO A 164 -26.70 31.73 -11.16
C PRO A 164 -26.31 33.19 -10.96
N SER A 165 -26.62 33.74 -9.78
CA SER A 165 -25.94 34.92 -9.23
C SER A 165 -25.32 34.54 -7.90
N GLY A 166 -24.02 34.79 -7.78
CA GLY A 166 -23.19 34.33 -6.67
C GLY A 166 -23.55 34.92 -5.32
N ALA A 167 -23.10 34.23 -4.27
CA ALA A 167 -22.58 34.82 -3.05
C ALA A 167 -22.12 33.69 -2.12
N ALA A 168 -20.85 33.75 -1.75
CA ALA A 168 -20.34 33.06 -0.58
C ALA A 168 -21.13 33.50 0.67
N CYS A 169 -21.49 32.57 1.53
CA CYS A 169 -21.87 32.90 2.91
C CYS A 169 -21.40 31.83 3.88
N TYR A 170 -20.37 32.22 4.64
CA TYR A 170 -19.88 31.55 5.85
C TYR A 170 -21.01 31.40 6.89
N LEU A 171 -21.16 30.21 7.46
CA LEU A 171 -22.01 29.98 8.63
C LEU A 171 -21.22 30.27 9.92
N ARG A 172 -21.68 31.28 10.66
CA ARG A 172 -21.37 31.52 12.08
C ARG A 172 -22.52 30.93 12.94
N PRO A 173 -22.26 30.37 14.14
CA PRO A 173 -23.28 29.69 14.92
C PRO A 173 -23.94 30.62 15.94
N SER A 174 -25.25 30.47 16.14
CA SER A 174 -25.95 31.04 17.30
C SER A 174 -26.97 30.06 17.88
N ARG A 175 -26.93 29.98 19.21
CA ARG A 175 -27.62 29.06 20.11
C ARG A 175 -29.08 29.48 20.39
N LEU A 176 -29.86 28.48 20.84
CA LEU A 176 -30.99 28.50 21.80
C LEU A 176 -32.35 29.06 21.35
N ARG A 177 -33.36 28.17 21.21
CA ARG A 177 -34.43 27.96 22.22
C ARG A 177 -35.43 26.84 21.84
N ARG A 178 -35.52 25.88 22.76
CA ARG A 178 -36.67 25.17 23.37
C ARG A 178 -38.07 25.11 22.70
N GLN A 179 -38.62 23.88 22.74
CA GLN A 179 -40.03 23.40 22.75
C GLN A 179 -40.67 23.27 21.35
N SER A 180 -41.29 22.16 20.92
CA SER A 180 -42.19 21.21 21.62
C SER A 180 -42.25 19.86 20.87
N ARG A 181 -42.53 18.75 21.58
CA ARG A 181 -42.91 17.44 21.00
C ARG A 181 -44.37 17.49 20.50
N PRO A 182 -44.76 16.68 19.48
CA PRO A 182 -45.37 15.39 19.82
C PRO A 182 -45.05 14.21 18.88
N SER A 183 -45.34 13.02 19.42
CA SER A 183 -45.77 11.77 18.76
C SER A 183 -44.87 11.07 17.74
N SER A 184 -44.15 10.08 18.28
CA SER A 184 -44.16 8.67 17.85
C SER A 184 -44.11 8.33 16.35
N THR A 185 -42.94 7.88 15.89
CA THR A 185 -42.86 6.71 15.00
C THR A 185 -41.61 5.90 15.37
N LYS A 186 -41.84 4.61 15.64
CA LYS A 186 -40.87 3.60 16.11
C LYS A 186 -39.66 3.52 15.16
N CYS A 187 -38.47 3.81 15.68
CA CYS A 187 -37.23 3.30 15.13
C CYS A 187 -37.00 1.89 15.70
N GLY A 188 -37.09 0.87 14.84
CA GLY A 188 -36.68 -0.49 15.17
C GLY A 188 -35.16 -0.59 15.13
N CYS A 189 -34.52 -0.73 16.28
CA CYS A 189 -33.15 -1.19 16.40
C CYS A 189 -33.11 -2.44 17.29
N SER A 190 -32.46 -3.47 16.74
CA SER A 190 -31.62 -4.47 17.40
C SER A 190 -32.21 -5.38 18.49
N SER A 191 -32.35 -6.66 18.12
CA SER A 191 -32.10 -7.81 19.02
C SER A 191 -31.45 -8.93 18.19
N GLY A 192 -30.17 -8.75 17.82
CA GLY A 192 -29.35 -9.80 17.23
C GLY A 192 -28.57 -10.51 18.33
N THR A 193 -29.12 -11.61 18.83
CA THR A 193 -28.50 -12.50 19.82
C THR A 193 -27.28 -13.18 19.18
N VAL A 194 -26.08 -12.89 19.68
CA VAL A 194 -24.86 -13.63 19.32
C VAL A 194 -24.70 -14.79 20.31
N SER A 195 -24.99 -16.00 19.85
CA SER A 195 -24.67 -17.23 20.57
C SER A 195 -23.15 -17.47 20.55
N LEU A 196 -22.55 -17.52 21.74
CA LEU A 196 -21.18 -17.99 21.94
C LEU A 196 -21.13 -19.53 21.87
N PRO A 197 -20.21 -20.15 21.10
CA PRO A 197 -19.96 -21.58 21.24
C PRO A 197 -19.19 -21.89 22.53
N ALA A 198 -19.64 -22.94 23.21
CA ALA A 198 -19.12 -23.44 24.48
C ALA A 198 -17.67 -23.97 24.36
N ARG A 199 -16.90 -23.73 25.42
CA ARG A 199 -15.58 -24.33 25.67
C ARG A 199 -15.74 -25.84 25.96
N PRO A 200 -14.99 -26.74 25.30
CA PRO A 200 -14.82 -28.10 25.81
C PRO A 200 -13.80 -28.13 26.96
N SER A 201 -14.23 -28.77 28.03
CA SER A 201 -13.55 -28.95 29.31
C SER A 201 -12.31 -29.85 29.19
N SER A 202 -11.27 -29.48 29.93
CA SER A 202 -10.08 -30.30 30.17
C SER A 202 -10.43 -31.53 31.01
N ALA A 203 -10.26 -32.72 30.44
CA ALA A 203 -10.27 -33.98 31.18
C ALA A 203 -8.84 -34.52 31.27
N ALA A 204 -8.36 -34.63 32.50
CA ALA A 204 -7.10 -35.24 32.86
C ALA A 204 -7.08 -36.73 32.49
N SER A 205 -6.00 -37.18 31.84
CA SER A 205 -5.68 -38.61 31.73
C SER A 205 -4.35 -38.87 32.42
N ARG A 206 -4.43 -39.46 33.61
CA ARG A 206 -3.36 -40.22 34.25
C ARG A 206 -3.06 -41.44 33.38
N ARG A 207 -1.82 -41.60 32.94
CA ARG A 207 -1.24 -42.92 32.62
C ARG A 207 0.12 -43.07 33.30
N ASP A 208 0.07 -43.83 34.37
CA ASP A 208 0.88 -45.01 34.64
C ASP A 208 2.36 -44.98 34.21
N ARG A 209 3.23 -44.77 35.22
CA ARG A 209 4.62 -45.22 35.21
C ARG A 209 4.65 -46.60 35.86
N ARG A 210 4.97 -47.64 35.08
CA ARG A 210 5.63 -48.85 35.59
C ARG A 210 6.39 -49.58 34.47
N SER A 211 7.66 -49.85 34.78
CA SER A 211 8.45 -51.01 34.32
C SER A 211 9.11 -50.97 32.93
N ARG A 212 10.39 -50.60 32.86
CA ARG A 212 11.54 -51.54 32.87
C ARG A 212 12.86 -50.77 32.92
#